data_AF-A0A9P0IXY6-F1
#
_entry.id   AF-A0A9P0IXY6-F1
#
_cell.length_a   1.000
_cell.length_b   1.000
_cell.length_c   1.000
_cell.angle_alpha   90.00
_cell.angle_beta   90.00
_cell.angle_gamma   90.00
#
_symmetry.space_group_name_H-M   'P 1'
#
loop_
_entity.id
_entity.type
_entity.pdbx_description
1 polymer ?
#
loop_
_entity_poly.entity_id
_entity_poly.type
_entity_poly.pdbx_seq_one_letter_code
_entity_poly.pdbx_strand_id
1 'polypeptide(L)'
;MCFKIINLGNRCVLKMDHHCPWLNTCVGHANHPSFVIFIFVSIVASIQSSTLLLRTLLLVLAQYGHRVLVYFPLKLTLLWLTAFGLAICLILTLSLLLFIQMKYVLKNCTNIEDWIVGKAISRREQDRNLPPFIYPYNLGRLNNIKAFFSKDDGIHWAVRDDCGEYDLTIEQLEQKLIKESWKQPMVVVKEYNGRWFPLMFGVCVCCNIPWTDETRMPLNVGEIVQVTRFRKYWMYGHKNVSNGTRLRGWFPKPCVFSIPSTLKKDK
;
A
#
# COMPACT_ATOMS: atom_id res chain seq x y z
N MET A 1 14.25 1.32 13.08
CA MET A 1 13.99 0.71 11.76
C MET A 1 12.51 0.38 11.58
N CYS A 2 11.92 0.74 10.44
CA CYS A 2 10.53 0.44 10.11
C CYS A 2 10.36 -1.03 9.71
N PHE A 3 10.49 -1.95 10.67
CA PHE A 3 10.03 -3.34 10.52
C PHE A 3 8.50 -3.33 10.46
N LYS A 4 7.93 -3.21 9.26
CA LYS A 4 6.48 -3.36 9.11
C LYS A 4 6.18 -4.84 8.96
N ILE A 5 5.56 -5.42 9.99
CA ILE A 5 4.93 -6.74 9.92
C ILE A 5 3.77 -6.60 8.92
N ILE A 6 3.92 -7.15 7.72
CA ILE A 6 2.78 -7.38 6.84
C ILE A 6 2.10 -8.65 7.32
N ASN A 7 0.79 -8.59 7.58
CA ASN A 7 -0.03 -9.76 7.87
C ASN A 7 -0.29 -10.62 6.62
N LEU A 8 0.72 -10.84 5.79
CA LEU A 8 0.78 -11.88 4.77
C LEU A 8 1.86 -12.87 5.24
N GLY A 9 1.54 -13.60 6.32
CA GLY A 9 2.36 -14.70 6.83
C GLY A 9 3.30 -14.41 8.00
N ASN A 10 3.02 -13.43 8.88
CA ASN A 10 3.77 -13.19 10.13
C ASN A 10 5.30 -13.03 9.98
N ARG A 11 5.76 -12.42 8.88
CA ARG A 11 7.20 -12.16 8.65
C ARG A 11 7.48 -10.67 8.56
N CYS A 12 8.64 -10.28 9.10
CA CYS A 12 9.18 -8.93 8.96
C CYS A 12 9.98 -8.84 7.65
N VAL A 13 9.76 -7.77 6.88
CA VAL A 13 10.49 -7.49 5.63
C VAL A 13 11.33 -6.23 5.84
N LEU A 14 12.65 -6.35 5.66
CA LEU A 14 13.58 -5.22 5.75
C LEU A 14 13.27 -4.21 4.64
N LYS A 15 13.28 -2.91 4.99
CA LYS A 15 12.98 -1.77 4.10
C LYS A 15 11.83 -2.08 3.12
N MET A 16 10.71 -2.52 3.68
CA MET A 16 9.54 -2.90 2.89
C MET A 16 9.06 -1.72 2.03
N ASP A 17 8.83 -2.00 0.75
CA ASP A 17 8.12 -1.08 -0.15
C ASP A 17 6.64 -1.46 -0.24
N HIS A 18 6.34 -2.66 -0.77
CA HIS A 18 4.97 -3.13 -0.93
C HIS A 18 4.89 -4.67 -0.97
N HIS A 19 3.68 -5.21 -0.82
CA HIS A 19 3.40 -6.59 -1.21
C HIS A 19 2.92 -6.61 -2.65
N CYS A 20 3.61 -7.36 -3.51
CA CYS A 20 3.26 -7.47 -4.93
C CYS A 20 2.42 -8.73 -5.14
N PRO A 21 1.10 -8.63 -5.40
CA PRO A 21 0.25 -9.79 -5.62
C PRO A 21 0.64 -10.56 -6.90
N TRP A 22 1.22 -9.88 -7.90
CA TRP A 22 1.65 -10.47 -9.16
C TRP A 22 2.84 -11.43 -9.02
N LEU A 23 3.72 -11.17 -8.05
CA LEU A 23 4.87 -12.02 -7.74
C LEU A 23 4.61 -12.91 -6.52
N ASN A 24 3.43 -12.78 -5.89
CA ASN A 24 3.08 -13.42 -4.62
C ASN A 24 4.19 -13.29 -3.56
N THR A 25 4.85 -12.12 -3.51
CA THR A 25 5.98 -11.86 -2.61
C THR A 25 6.05 -10.41 -2.20
N CYS A 26 6.74 -10.15 -1.09
CA CYS A 26 6.97 -8.80 -0.61
C CYS A 26 8.23 -8.22 -1.28
N VAL A 27 8.12 -6.97 -1.74
CA VAL A 27 9.24 -6.20 -2.27
C VAL A 27 9.81 -5.34 -1.15
N GLY A 28 11.10 -5.47 -0.90
CA GLY A 28 11.85 -4.73 0.11
C GLY A 28 13.35 -4.86 -0.15
N HIS A 29 14.17 -4.60 0.86
CA HIS A 29 15.63 -4.50 0.72
C HIS A 29 16.26 -5.58 -0.18
N ALA A 30 16.01 -6.84 0.14
CA ALA A 30 16.67 -7.97 -0.50
C ALA A 30 16.34 -8.18 -1.99
N ASN A 31 15.23 -7.63 -2.49
CA ASN A 31 14.74 -7.87 -3.85
C ASN A 31 14.24 -6.64 -4.60
N HIS A 32 14.24 -5.44 -4.00
CA HIS A 32 13.78 -4.21 -4.66
C HIS A 32 14.60 -3.88 -5.92
N PRO A 33 15.95 -4.03 -5.93
CA PRO A 33 16.72 -3.81 -7.17
C PRO A 33 16.35 -4.81 -8.26
N SER A 34 16.19 -6.08 -7.92
CA SER A 34 15.76 -7.12 -8.85
C SER A 34 14.35 -6.86 -9.39
N PHE A 35 13.45 -6.32 -8.57
CA PHE A 35 12.10 -5.93 -8.99
C PHE A 35 12.12 -4.80 -10.02
N VAL A 36 12.93 -3.76 -9.82
CA VAL A 36 13.07 -2.65 -10.78
C VAL A 36 13.67 -3.14 -12.10
N ILE A 37 14.69 -4.00 -12.05
CA ILE A 37 15.28 -4.64 -13.23
C ILE A 37 14.23 -5.52 -13.95
N PHE A 38 13.45 -6.30 -13.22
CA PHE A 38 12.38 -7.12 -13.78
C PHE A 38 11.36 -6.28 -14.55
N ILE A 39 10.93 -5.13 -14.00
CA ILE A 39 10.01 -4.23 -14.71
C ILE A 39 10.67 -3.70 -15.99
N PHE A 40 11.92 -3.24 -15.91
CA PHE A 40 12.64 -2.70 -17.07
C PHE A 40 12.78 -3.74 -18.20
N VAL A 41 13.26 -4.94 -17.87
CA VAL A 41 13.42 -6.03 -18.84
C VAL A 41 12.08 -6.46 -19.42
N SER A 42 11.00 -6.47 -18.61
CA SER A 42 9.65 -6.78 -19.09
C SER A 42 9.14 -5.75 -20.11
N ILE A 43 9.44 -4.46 -19.93
CA ILE A 43 9.13 -3.42 -20.91
C ILE A 43 9.90 -3.66 -22.20
N VAL A 44 11.21 -3.91 -22.12
CA VAL A 44 12.06 -4.18 -23.30
C VAL A 44 11.55 -5.40 -24.07
N ALA A 45 11.24 -6.51 -23.39
CA ALA A 45 10.69 -7.71 -23.99
C ALA A 45 9.33 -7.45 -24.66
N SER A 46 8.49 -6.61 -24.06
CA SER A 46 7.19 -6.23 -24.63
C SER A 46 7.35 -5.36 -25.88
N ILE A 47 8.29 -4.41 -25.88
CA ILE A 47 8.63 -3.59 -27.06
C ILE A 47 9.16 -4.47 -28.20
N GLN A 48 10.06 -5.41 -27.88
CA GLN A 48 10.58 -6.37 -28.85
C GLN A 48 9.45 -7.21 -29.46
N SER A 49 8.54 -7.73 -28.62
CA SER A 49 7.40 -8.53 -29.08
C SER A 49 6.46 -7.72 -29.98
N SER A 50 6.12 -6.49 -29.60
CA SER A 50 5.32 -5.59 -30.43
C SER A 50 5.98 -5.27 -31.77
N THR A 51 7.31 -5.09 -31.78
CA THR A 51 8.08 -4.82 -33.00
C THR A 51 8.06 -6.02 -33.95
N LEU A 52 8.21 -7.24 -33.41
CA LEU A 52 8.12 -8.47 -34.19
C LEU A 52 6.71 -8.68 -34.77
N LEU A 53 5.67 -8.46 -33.97
CA LEU A 53 4.27 -8.55 -34.42
C LEU A 53 3.98 -7.55 -35.54
N LEU A 54 4.43 -6.30 -35.40
CA LEU A 54 4.25 -5.27 -36.42
C LEU A 54 5.01 -5.61 -37.70
N ARG A 55 6.30 -5.98 -37.60
CA ARG A 55 7.10 -6.37 -38.76
C ARG A 55 6.50 -7.55 -39.51
N THR A 56 6.00 -8.55 -38.79
CA THR A 56 5.37 -9.73 -39.39
C THR A 56 4.12 -9.33 -40.17
N LEU A 57 3.27 -8.48 -39.60
CA LEU A 57 2.09 -7.95 -40.30
C LEU A 57 2.48 -7.19 -41.57
N LEU A 58 3.46 -6.29 -41.49
CA LEU A 58 3.91 -5.50 -42.64
C LEU A 58 4.47 -6.38 -43.76
N LEU A 59 5.25 -7.41 -43.43
CA LEU A 59 5.78 -8.36 -44.41
C LEU A 59 4.67 -9.16 -45.10
N VAL A 60 3.70 -9.65 -44.33
CA VAL A 60 2.53 -10.37 -44.88
C VAL A 60 1.72 -9.47 -45.81
N LEU A 61 1.48 -8.22 -45.42
CA LEU A 61 0.79 -7.24 -46.26
C LEU A 61 1.57 -6.95 -47.56
N ALA A 62 2.89 -6.79 -47.47
CA ALA A 62 3.75 -6.53 -48.62
C ALA A 62 3.80 -7.73 -49.59
N GLN A 63 3.85 -8.96 -49.07
CA GLN A 63 3.96 -10.17 -49.88
C GLN A 63 2.64 -10.57 -50.57
N TYR A 64 1.51 -10.44 -49.88
CA TYR A 64 0.23 -10.97 -50.35
C TYR A 64 -0.77 -9.91 -50.81
N GLY A 65 -0.54 -8.62 -50.53
CA GLY A 65 -1.41 -7.51 -50.96
C GLY A 65 -2.88 -7.76 -50.63
N HIS A 66 -3.77 -7.60 -51.61
CA HIS A 66 -5.21 -7.85 -51.46
C HIS A 66 -5.57 -9.31 -51.14
N ARG A 67 -4.67 -10.28 -51.40
CA ARG A 67 -4.89 -11.69 -51.06
C ARG A 67 -4.59 -12.00 -49.59
N VAL A 68 -4.17 -11.01 -48.79
CA VAL A 68 -3.87 -11.18 -47.36
C VAL A 68 -5.03 -11.80 -46.58
N LEU A 69 -6.28 -11.49 -46.92
CA LEU A 69 -7.46 -12.02 -46.21
C LEU A 69 -7.64 -13.55 -46.37
N VAL A 70 -7.00 -14.15 -47.39
CA VAL A 70 -6.97 -15.61 -47.58
C VAL A 70 -5.97 -16.26 -46.63
N TYR A 71 -4.82 -15.62 -46.41
CA TYR A 71 -3.71 -16.13 -45.59
C TYR A 71 -3.75 -15.64 -44.14
N PHE A 72 -4.49 -14.56 -43.88
CA PHE A 72 -4.68 -13.92 -42.59
C PHE A 72 -6.18 -13.81 -42.31
N PRO A 73 -6.83 -14.94 -41.96
CA PRO A 73 -8.27 -14.98 -41.76
C PRO A 73 -8.67 -14.18 -40.52
N LEU A 74 -9.95 -13.83 -40.42
CA LEU A 74 -10.50 -13.03 -39.31
C LEU A 74 -10.04 -13.49 -37.92
N LYS A 75 -9.99 -14.82 -37.68
CA LYS A 75 -9.52 -15.39 -36.40
C LYS A 75 -8.07 -14.98 -36.08
N LEU A 76 -7.18 -15.03 -37.08
CA LEU A 76 -5.77 -14.66 -36.91
C LEU A 76 -5.62 -13.14 -36.76
N THR A 77 -6.46 -12.36 -37.45
CA THR A 77 -6.54 -10.90 -37.27
C THR A 77 -6.95 -10.52 -35.85
N LEU A 78 -7.99 -11.16 -35.32
CA LEU A 78 -8.45 -10.92 -33.95
C LEU A 78 -7.38 -11.33 -32.93
N LEU A 79 -6.70 -12.47 -33.15
CA LEU A 79 -5.59 -12.89 -32.30
C LEU A 79 -4.43 -11.89 -32.32
N TRP A 80 -4.06 -11.38 -33.50
CA TRP A 80 -3.01 -10.37 -33.62
C TRP A 80 -3.40 -9.06 -32.95
N LEU A 81 -4.62 -8.56 -33.18
CA LEU A 81 -5.13 -7.33 -32.55
C LEU A 81 -5.16 -7.43 -31.03
N THR A 82 -5.60 -8.57 -30.50
CA THR A 82 -5.61 -8.82 -29.05
C THR A 82 -4.19 -8.93 -28.49
N ALA A 83 -3.29 -9.69 -29.12
CA ALA A 83 -1.90 -9.81 -28.69
C ALA A 83 -1.16 -8.46 -28.73
N PHE A 84 -1.31 -7.70 -29.83
CA PHE A 84 -0.70 -6.39 -29.99
C PHE A 84 -1.29 -5.37 -28.99
N GLY A 85 -2.62 -5.35 -28.83
CA GLY A 85 -3.29 -4.49 -27.85
C GLY A 85 -2.86 -4.77 -26.42
N LEU A 86 -2.74 -6.05 -26.03
CA LEU A 86 -2.21 -6.45 -24.72
C LEU A 86 -0.75 -6.04 -24.53
N ALA A 87 0.09 -6.18 -25.56
CA ALA A 87 1.48 -5.77 -25.50
C ALA A 87 1.63 -4.24 -25.31
N ILE A 88 0.85 -3.44 -26.03
CA ILE A 88 0.84 -1.97 -25.83
C ILE A 88 0.33 -1.61 -24.43
N CYS A 89 -0.74 -2.25 -23.96
CA CYS A 89 -1.25 -2.04 -22.60
C CYS A 89 -0.19 -2.36 -21.54
N LEU A 90 0.53 -3.48 -21.70
CA LEU A 90 1.61 -3.88 -20.80
C LEU A 90 2.77 -2.87 -20.83
N ILE A 91 3.17 -2.39 -22.01
CA ILE A 91 4.21 -1.35 -22.12
C ILE A 91 3.81 -0.10 -21.36
N LEU A 92 2.59 0.41 -21.57
CA LEU A 92 2.11 1.64 -20.91
C LEU A 92 2.03 1.48 -19.39
N THR A 93 1.42 0.40 -18.93
CA THR A 93 1.23 0.11 -17.50
C THR A 93 2.55 -0.12 -16.78
N LEU A 94 3.45 -0.93 -17.33
CA LEU A 94 4.77 -1.16 -16.74
C LEU A 94 5.66 0.07 -16.81
N SER A 95 5.57 0.89 -17.86
CA SER A 95 6.33 2.14 -17.95
C SER A 95 5.90 3.13 -16.87
N LEU A 96 4.59 3.26 -16.60
CA LEU A 96 4.09 4.06 -15.49
C LEU A 96 4.58 3.51 -14.14
N LEU A 97 4.53 2.19 -13.94
CA LEU A 97 5.04 1.55 -12.74
C LEU A 97 6.55 1.80 -12.56
N LEU A 98 7.35 1.67 -13.63
CA LEU A 98 8.78 1.96 -13.60
C LEU A 98 9.04 3.41 -13.25
N PHE A 99 8.30 4.36 -13.85
CA PHE A 99 8.43 5.78 -13.55
C PHE A 99 8.19 6.07 -12.06
N ILE A 100 7.13 5.49 -11.49
CA ILE A 100 6.82 5.61 -10.05
C ILE A 100 7.96 5.02 -9.21
N GLN A 101 8.40 3.80 -9.50
CA GLN A 101 9.48 3.15 -8.76
C GLN A 101 10.79 3.95 -8.85
N MET A 102 11.15 4.46 -10.02
CA MET A 102 12.35 5.29 -10.21
C MET A 102 12.28 6.60 -9.44
N LYS A 103 11.11 7.25 -9.35
CA LYS A 103 10.92 8.44 -8.49
C LYS A 103 11.28 8.15 -7.02
N TYR A 104 10.91 6.98 -6.52
CA TYR A 104 11.17 6.55 -5.15
C TYR A 104 12.65 6.14 -4.94
N VAL A 105 13.23 5.42 -5.89
CA VAL A 105 14.68 5.11 -5.92
C VAL A 105 15.51 6.39 -5.89
N LEU A 106 15.17 7.39 -6.71
CA LEU A 106 15.87 8.68 -6.76
C LEU A 106 15.80 9.50 -5.48
N LYS A 107 14.80 9.24 -4.62
CA LYS A 107 14.65 9.86 -3.30
C LYS A 107 15.17 8.97 -2.16
N ASN A 108 15.62 7.74 -2.48
CA ASN A 108 15.93 6.68 -1.53
C ASN A 108 14.83 6.52 -0.47
N CYS A 109 13.57 6.46 -0.91
CA CYS A 109 12.40 6.46 -0.05
C CYS A 109 11.40 5.41 -0.52
N THR A 110 10.87 4.59 0.38
CA THR A 110 9.80 3.64 0.04
C THR A 110 8.41 4.27 0.12
N ASN A 111 7.41 3.64 -0.49
CA ASN A 111 6.01 4.10 -0.41
C ASN A 111 5.51 4.23 1.04
N ILE A 112 5.96 3.34 1.93
CA ILE A 112 5.61 3.38 3.35
C ILE A 112 6.26 4.57 4.06
N GLU A 113 7.52 4.82 3.75
CA GLU A 113 8.27 5.94 4.32
C GLU A 113 7.69 7.28 3.86
N ASP A 114 7.36 7.41 2.57
CA ASP A 114 6.70 8.59 1.99
C ASP A 114 5.38 8.90 2.72
N TRP A 115 4.60 7.87 3.07
CA TRP A 115 3.38 8.03 3.86
C TRP A 115 3.64 8.47 5.32
N ILE A 116 4.75 8.02 5.94
CA ILE A 116 5.15 8.47 7.28
C ILE A 116 5.58 9.94 7.24
N VAL A 117 6.38 10.31 6.24
CA VAL A 117 6.85 11.67 5.99
C VAL A 117 5.68 12.61 5.71
N GLY A 118 4.72 12.20 4.88
CA GLY A 118 3.53 13.00 4.59
C GLY A 118 2.72 13.36 5.85
N LYS A 119 2.58 12.42 6.80
CA LYS A 119 1.96 12.72 8.10
C LYS A 119 2.82 13.61 8.99
N ALA A 120 4.14 13.40 8.97
CA ALA A 120 5.07 14.22 9.73
C ALA A 120 5.00 15.69 9.29
N ILE A 121 4.90 15.94 7.98
CA ILE A 121 4.72 17.27 7.37
C ILE A 121 3.36 17.85 7.75
N SER A 122 2.26 17.12 7.50
CA SER A 122 0.91 17.60 7.79
C SER A 122 0.70 17.98 9.26
N ARG A 123 1.34 17.26 10.20
CA ARG A 123 1.34 17.61 11.63
C ARG A 123 1.98 18.97 11.91
N ARG A 124 3.08 19.28 11.23
CA ARG A 124 3.83 20.54 11.39
C ARG A 124 3.17 21.71 10.65
N GLU A 125 2.40 21.43 9.61
CA GLU A 125 1.52 22.43 8.99
C GLU A 125 0.41 22.88 9.95
N GLN A 126 -0.07 21.98 10.81
CA GLN A 126 -1.08 22.26 11.84
C GLN A 126 -0.47 22.93 13.09
N ASP A 127 0.72 22.51 13.50
CA ASP A 127 1.46 23.09 14.64
C ASP A 127 2.80 23.67 14.19
N ARG A 128 2.82 24.98 13.97
CA ARG A 128 4.00 25.72 13.49
C ARG A 128 5.11 25.86 14.53
N ASN A 129 4.89 25.47 15.78
CA ASN A 129 5.93 25.50 16.82
C ASN A 129 6.90 24.33 16.69
N LEU A 130 6.52 23.29 15.94
CA LEU A 130 7.36 22.12 15.72
C LEU A 130 8.43 22.40 14.64
N PRO A 131 9.69 21.97 14.84
CA PRO A 131 10.73 22.11 13.83
C PRO A 131 10.40 21.28 12.58
N PRO A 132 10.86 21.68 11.38
CA PRO A 132 10.61 20.95 10.14
C PRO A 132 11.18 19.53 10.21
N PHE A 133 10.45 18.56 9.65
CA PHE A 133 10.93 17.18 9.56
C PHE A 133 11.92 17.05 8.39
N ILE A 134 13.14 16.59 8.67
CA ILE A 134 14.16 16.31 7.66
C ILE A 134 14.19 14.80 7.42
N TYR A 135 14.07 14.39 6.16
CA TYR A 135 14.10 12.98 5.81
C TYR A 135 15.55 12.46 5.72
N PRO A 136 15.94 11.47 6.54
CA PRO A 136 17.35 11.13 6.79
C PRO A 136 18.05 10.42 5.64
N TYR A 137 17.31 9.66 4.82
CA TYR A 137 17.93 8.72 3.85
C TYR A 137 18.14 9.30 2.46
N ASN A 138 17.75 10.55 2.19
CA ASN A 138 17.96 11.18 0.89
C ASN A 138 19.35 11.84 0.82
N LEU A 139 20.30 11.14 0.18
CA LEU A 139 21.73 11.49 0.06
C LEU A 139 22.07 12.19 -1.27
N GLY A 140 21.06 12.58 -2.04
CA GLY A 140 21.20 13.09 -3.41
C GLY A 140 21.11 12.00 -4.47
N ARG A 141 20.62 12.35 -5.67
CA ARG A 141 20.18 11.38 -6.70
C ARG A 141 21.21 10.29 -7.03
N LEU A 142 22.48 10.67 -7.22
CA LEU A 142 23.54 9.71 -7.56
C LEU A 142 23.87 8.76 -6.40
N ASN A 143 23.98 9.30 -5.18
CA ASN A 143 24.26 8.49 -3.99
C ASN A 143 23.07 7.59 -3.64
N ASN A 144 21.85 8.04 -3.87
CA ASN A 144 20.64 7.25 -3.71
C ASN A 144 20.61 6.04 -4.67
N ILE A 145 20.97 6.23 -5.95
CA ILE A 145 21.09 5.12 -6.90
C ILE A 145 22.20 4.15 -6.47
N LYS A 146 23.36 4.67 -6.06
CA LYS A 146 24.46 3.81 -5.56
C LYS A 146 24.04 3.00 -4.34
N ALA A 147 23.38 3.62 -3.37
CA ALA A 147 22.84 2.98 -2.17
C ALA A 147 21.74 1.96 -2.52
N PHE A 148 20.95 2.21 -3.56
CA PHE A 148 19.91 1.28 -3.99
C PHE A 148 20.49 -0.02 -4.57
N PHE A 149 21.60 0.06 -5.30
CA PHE A 149 22.26 -1.12 -5.88
C PHE A 149 23.37 -1.71 -5.00
N SER A 150 23.71 -1.09 -3.87
CA SER A 150 24.71 -1.62 -2.95
C SER A 150 24.17 -2.84 -2.20
N LYS A 151 25.07 -3.80 -1.95
CA LYS A 151 24.80 -4.89 -1.02
C LYS A 151 25.21 -4.45 0.38
N ASP A 152 24.26 -3.84 1.10
CA ASP A 152 24.41 -3.53 2.53
C ASP A 152 23.76 -4.63 3.39
N ASP A 153 24.00 -4.57 4.70
CA ASP A 153 23.46 -5.53 5.68
C ASP A 153 21.94 -5.38 5.91
N GLY A 154 21.31 -4.33 5.36
CA GLY A 154 19.91 -3.99 5.54
C GLY A 154 19.54 -3.52 6.94
N ILE A 155 20.53 -3.40 7.83
CA ILE A 155 20.40 -2.94 9.20
C ILE A 155 20.82 -1.48 9.23
N HIS A 156 22.07 -1.19 8.89
CA HIS A 156 22.61 0.15 8.94
C HIS A 156 22.51 0.86 7.60
N TRP A 157 22.02 2.10 7.63
CA TRP A 157 21.77 2.90 6.43
C TRP A 157 22.57 4.19 6.49
N ALA A 158 23.16 4.56 5.35
CA ALA A 158 23.74 5.88 5.21
C ALA A 158 22.65 6.95 5.37
N VAL A 159 22.91 7.91 6.25
CA VAL A 159 22.05 9.06 6.55
C VAL A 159 22.79 10.36 6.24
N ARG A 160 22.03 11.44 6.10
CA ARG A 160 22.58 12.79 6.01
C ARG A 160 23.28 13.17 7.33
N ASP A 161 24.29 14.03 7.25
CA ASP A 161 25.10 14.47 8.40
C ASP A 161 24.28 15.19 9.49
N ASP A 162 23.16 15.81 9.11
CA ASP A 162 22.23 16.51 10.00
C ASP A 162 21.13 15.61 10.60
N CYS A 163 21.22 14.28 10.43
CA CYS A 163 20.20 13.33 10.84
C CYS A 163 20.77 12.13 11.59
N GLY A 164 19.96 11.58 12.51
CA GLY A 164 20.20 10.29 13.15
C GLY A 164 19.66 9.12 12.33
N GLU A 165 20.30 7.95 12.48
CA GLU A 165 19.87 6.69 11.87
C GLU A 165 18.40 6.32 12.21
N TYR A 166 17.92 6.74 13.38
CA TYR A 166 16.60 6.37 13.89
C TYR A 166 15.54 7.46 13.78
N ASP A 167 15.82 8.62 13.18
CA ASP A 167 14.91 9.78 13.18
C ASP A 167 13.53 9.45 12.61
N LEU A 168 13.48 8.75 11.47
CA LEU A 168 12.21 8.31 10.89
C LEU A 168 11.48 7.30 11.80
N THR A 169 12.23 6.49 12.54
CA THR A 169 11.65 5.50 13.47
C THR A 169 11.08 6.19 14.70
N ILE A 170 11.79 7.16 15.25
CA ILE A 170 11.35 7.98 16.39
C ILE A 170 10.06 8.73 16.00
N GLU A 171 10.05 9.40 14.84
CA GLU A 171 8.85 10.05 14.31
C GLU A 171 7.69 9.04 14.13
N GLN A 172 7.95 7.84 13.62
CA GLN A 172 6.91 6.82 13.49
C GLN A 172 6.37 6.34 14.84
N LEU A 173 7.22 6.20 15.87
CA LEU A 173 6.81 5.84 17.23
C LEU A 173 5.96 6.95 17.84
N GLU A 174 6.36 8.20 17.68
CA GLU A 174 5.59 9.35 18.16
C GLU A 174 4.20 9.41 17.51
N GLN A 175 4.12 9.21 16.19
CA GLN A 175 2.84 9.11 15.48
C GLN A 175 1.95 7.96 16.00
N LYS A 176 2.56 6.84 16.43
CA LYS A 176 1.82 5.73 17.06
C LYS A 176 1.34 6.10 18.47
N LEU A 177 2.15 6.81 19.26
CA LEU A 177 1.79 7.28 20.59
C LEU A 177 0.65 8.30 20.53
N ILE A 178 0.67 9.23 19.58
CA ILE A 178 -0.44 10.17 19.35
C ILE A 178 -1.72 9.41 18.94
N LYS A 179 -1.59 8.43 18.05
CA LYS A 179 -2.73 7.58 17.69
C LYS A 179 -3.26 6.77 18.89
N GLU A 180 -2.39 6.42 19.83
CA GLU A 180 -2.75 5.74 21.08
C GLU A 180 -3.49 6.69 22.04
N SER A 181 -3.03 7.93 22.19
CA SER A 181 -3.61 8.90 23.12
C SER A 181 -5.03 9.34 22.74
N TRP A 182 -5.38 9.29 21.46
CA TRP A 182 -6.72 9.61 20.97
C TRP A 182 -7.67 8.41 20.91
N LYS A 183 -7.23 7.24 21.37
CA LYS A 183 -8.13 6.08 21.44
C LYS A 183 -9.23 6.32 22.43
N GLN A 184 -10.44 5.99 22.01
CA GLN A 184 -11.62 6.10 22.86
C GLN A 184 -12.12 4.71 23.20
N PRO A 185 -12.11 4.31 24.48
CA PRO A 185 -12.81 3.11 24.91
C PRO A 185 -14.32 3.34 24.77
N MET A 186 -14.98 2.43 24.05
CA MET A 186 -16.43 2.44 23.88
C MET A 186 -17.00 1.08 24.24
N VAL A 187 -18.18 1.07 24.86
CA VAL A 187 -18.89 -0.16 25.23
C VAL A 187 -19.80 -0.56 24.08
N VAL A 188 -19.81 -1.84 23.75
CA VAL A 188 -20.72 -2.42 22.77
C VAL A 188 -22.11 -2.54 23.38
N VAL A 189 -23.09 -1.90 22.75
CA VAL A 189 -24.51 -1.90 23.15
C VAL A 189 -25.41 -2.66 22.17
N LYS A 190 -24.91 -2.97 20.97
CA LYS A 190 -25.61 -3.84 20.02
C LYS A 190 -24.65 -4.84 19.40
N GLU A 191 -25.12 -6.08 19.25
CA GLU A 191 -24.36 -7.15 18.61
C GLU A 191 -24.18 -6.89 17.12
N TYR A 192 -23.01 -7.27 16.61
CA TYR A 192 -22.71 -7.23 15.17
C TYR A 192 -21.92 -8.47 14.80
N ASN A 193 -22.33 -9.16 13.75
CA ASN A 193 -21.75 -10.43 13.34
C ASN A 193 -20.61 -10.31 12.32
N GLY A 194 -20.15 -9.10 11.99
CA GLY A 194 -19.08 -8.89 11.01
C GLY A 194 -19.52 -8.96 9.54
N ARG A 195 -20.81 -8.95 9.22
CA ARG A 195 -21.30 -8.95 7.82
C ARG A 195 -21.00 -7.65 7.10
N TRP A 196 -20.67 -7.73 5.80
CA TRP A 196 -20.43 -6.58 4.94
C TRP A 196 -21.63 -5.65 4.79
N PHE A 197 -22.85 -6.20 4.76
CA PHE A 197 -24.09 -5.46 4.58
C PHE A 197 -25.00 -5.59 5.82
N PRO A 198 -24.83 -4.71 6.82
CA PRO A 198 -25.55 -4.78 8.08
C PRO A 198 -26.89 -4.04 8.00
N LEU A 199 -27.84 -4.56 7.22
CA LEU A 199 -29.14 -3.93 6.94
C LEU A 199 -29.92 -3.54 8.21
N MET A 200 -29.76 -4.30 9.29
CA MET A 200 -30.40 -4.04 10.60
C MET A 200 -30.00 -2.70 11.23
N PHE A 201 -28.90 -2.09 10.78
CA PHE A 201 -28.43 -0.78 11.26
C PHE A 201 -28.84 0.37 10.34
N GLY A 202 -29.68 0.10 9.34
CA GLY A 202 -30.27 1.07 8.44
C GLY A 202 -29.58 1.18 7.08
N VAL A 203 -30.33 1.69 6.10
CA VAL A 203 -29.90 1.86 4.71
C VAL A 203 -28.67 2.76 4.63
N CYS A 204 -28.62 3.84 5.40
CA CYS A 204 -27.48 4.76 5.42
C CYS A 204 -26.15 4.08 5.80
N VAL A 205 -26.16 3.11 6.71
CA VAL A 205 -24.96 2.33 7.06
C VAL A 205 -24.51 1.49 5.88
N CYS A 206 -25.45 0.83 5.19
CA CYS A 206 -25.17 -0.01 4.02
C CYS A 206 -24.70 0.80 2.80
N CYS A 207 -25.23 2.00 2.59
CA CYS A 207 -24.79 2.88 1.50
C CYS A 207 -23.43 3.53 1.75
N ASN A 208 -22.91 3.49 2.98
CA ASN A 208 -21.64 4.14 3.35
C ASN A 208 -20.59 3.14 3.86
N ILE A 209 -20.59 1.92 3.30
CA ILE A 209 -19.62 0.88 3.65
C ILE A 209 -18.18 1.37 3.35
N PRO A 210 -17.22 1.19 4.28
CA PRO A 210 -15.82 1.44 4.01
C PRO A 210 -15.27 0.41 3.01
N TRP A 211 -15.19 0.74 1.73
CA TRP A 211 -14.57 -0.09 0.69
C TRP A 211 -13.04 -0.14 0.89
N THR A 212 -12.63 -0.99 1.83
CA THR A 212 -11.25 -1.22 2.25
C THR A 212 -11.08 -2.71 2.53
N ASP A 213 -9.86 -3.23 2.34
CA ASP A 213 -9.49 -4.63 2.61
C ASP A 213 -9.45 -4.97 4.10
N GLU A 214 -9.79 -4.01 4.96
CA GLU A 214 -9.80 -4.18 6.40
C GLU A 214 -10.99 -5.03 6.85
N THR A 215 -10.77 -5.91 7.82
CA THR A 215 -11.78 -6.87 8.28
C THR A 215 -12.99 -6.21 8.94
N ARG A 216 -14.11 -6.93 9.00
CA ARG A 216 -15.30 -6.53 9.76
C ARG A 216 -15.26 -7.27 11.09
N MET A 217 -15.30 -6.52 12.19
CA MET A 217 -15.07 -7.09 13.51
C MET A 217 -16.41 -7.45 14.15
N PRO A 218 -16.69 -8.73 14.46
CA PRO A 218 -17.85 -9.09 15.23
C PRO A 218 -17.78 -8.52 16.65
N LEU A 219 -18.91 -8.09 17.19
CA LEU A 219 -19.09 -7.44 18.48
C LEU A 219 -20.19 -8.13 19.28
N ASN A 220 -19.92 -8.36 20.56
CA ASN A 220 -20.91 -8.86 21.53
C ASN A 220 -21.21 -7.76 22.55
N VAL A 221 -22.45 -7.68 23.01
CA VAL A 221 -22.86 -6.66 23.99
C VAL A 221 -22.05 -6.79 25.28
N GLY A 222 -21.65 -5.65 25.85
CA GLY A 222 -20.84 -5.57 27.07
C GLY A 222 -19.33 -5.59 26.83
N GLU A 223 -18.86 -5.92 25.62
CA GLU A 223 -17.43 -5.82 25.27
C GLU A 223 -16.96 -4.36 25.22
N ILE A 224 -15.68 -4.14 25.53
CA ILE A 224 -15.03 -2.83 25.36
C ILE A 224 -14.17 -2.86 24.10
N VAL A 225 -14.42 -1.91 23.21
CA VAL A 225 -13.67 -1.72 21.97
C VAL A 225 -12.89 -0.41 22.05
N GLN A 226 -11.61 -0.47 21.69
CA GLN A 226 -10.75 0.70 21.56
C GLN A 226 -10.90 1.26 20.15
N VAL A 227 -11.61 2.38 20.01
CA VAL A 227 -11.91 3.00 18.72
C VAL A 227 -10.76 3.94 18.33
N THR A 228 -10.34 3.83 17.07
CA THR A 228 -9.17 4.57 16.52
C THR A 228 -9.50 5.41 15.29
N ARG A 229 -10.59 5.12 14.57
CA ARG A 229 -11.05 5.92 13.43
C ARG A 229 -12.56 6.05 13.42
N PHE A 230 -13.00 7.23 12.98
CA PHE A 230 -14.41 7.61 12.93
C PHE A 230 -14.79 7.97 11.49
N ARG A 231 -15.88 7.37 11.01
CA ARG A 231 -16.62 7.81 9.82
C ARG A 231 -18.06 8.11 10.22
N LYS A 232 -18.82 8.72 9.31
CA LYS A 232 -20.21 9.13 9.56
C LYS A 232 -21.08 8.01 10.14
N TYR A 233 -20.99 6.81 9.58
CA TYR A 233 -21.81 5.64 9.97
C TYR A 233 -21.01 4.43 10.44
N TRP A 234 -19.68 4.49 10.36
CA TRP A 234 -18.79 3.35 10.65
C TRP A 234 -17.66 3.79 11.55
N MET A 235 -17.20 2.87 12.40
CA MET A 235 -16.04 3.07 13.27
C MET A 235 -15.06 1.92 13.07
N TYR A 236 -13.77 2.21 13.28
CA TYR A 236 -12.73 1.20 13.25
C TYR A 236 -12.01 1.15 14.59
N GLY A 237 -11.87 -0.06 15.12
CA GLY A 237 -11.26 -0.26 16.42
C GLY A 237 -10.66 -1.64 16.56
N HIS A 238 -10.35 -1.98 17.80
CA HIS A 238 -9.85 -3.29 18.16
C HIS A 238 -10.32 -3.71 19.55
N LYS A 239 -10.39 -5.02 19.76
CA LYS A 239 -10.60 -5.65 21.07
C LYS A 239 -9.59 -6.77 21.27
N ASN A 240 -9.30 -7.08 22.53
CA ASN A 240 -8.48 -8.23 22.88
C ASN A 240 -9.39 -9.44 23.05
N VAL A 241 -9.01 -10.57 22.47
CA VAL A 241 -9.71 -11.84 22.62
C VAL A 241 -9.04 -12.65 23.74
N SER A 242 -9.76 -13.57 24.37
CA SER A 242 -9.29 -14.40 25.49
C SER A 242 -7.99 -15.16 25.21
N ASN A 243 -7.71 -15.50 23.94
CA ASN A 243 -6.47 -16.13 23.49
C ASN A 243 -5.27 -15.16 23.35
N GLY A 244 -5.40 -13.91 23.81
CA GLY A 244 -4.37 -12.88 23.69
C GLY A 244 -4.25 -12.27 22.28
N THR A 245 -5.05 -12.72 21.30
CA THR A 245 -5.04 -12.13 19.96
C THR A 245 -5.83 -10.83 19.92
N ARG A 246 -5.35 -9.88 19.12
CA ARG A 246 -6.00 -8.58 18.96
C ARG A 246 -6.80 -8.57 17.66
N LEU A 247 -8.12 -8.64 17.79
CA LEU A 247 -9.02 -8.52 16.65
C LEU A 247 -9.20 -7.04 16.30
N ARG A 248 -9.12 -6.72 15.01
CA ARG A 248 -9.31 -5.36 14.49
C ARG A 248 -10.34 -5.39 13.38
N GLY A 249 -11.06 -4.29 13.19
CA GLY A 249 -11.97 -4.19 12.06
C GLY A 249 -12.96 -3.05 12.14
N TRP A 250 -13.71 -2.90 11.05
CA TRP A 250 -14.84 -1.99 10.93
C TRP A 250 -16.10 -2.57 11.56
N PHE A 251 -16.91 -1.70 12.13
CA PHE A 251 -18.25 -2.00 12.64
C PHE A 251 -19.16 -0.77 12.55
N PRO A 252 -20.50 -0.95 12.50
CA PRO A 252 -21.44 0.17 12.46
C PRO A 252 -21.37 1.04 13.72
N LYS A 253 -21.37 2.36 13.54
CA LYS A 253 -21.36 3.35 14.64
C LYS A 253 -22.46 3.11 15.69
N PRO A 254 -23.71 2.72 15.35
CA PRO A 254 -24.74 2.47 16.36
C PRO A 254 -24.50 1.25 17.27
N CYS A 255 -23.45 0.45 17.03
CA CYS A 255 -23.12 -0.68 17.89
C CYS A 255 -22.47 -0.28 19.21
N VAL A 256 -21.93 0.93 19.31
CA VAL A 256 -21.10 1.35 20.43
C VAL A 256 -21.57 2.66 21.02
N PHE A 257 -21.30 2.84 22.31
CA PHE A 257 -21.55 4.08 23.04
C PHE A 257 -20.28 4.52 23.79
N SER A 258 -20.02 5.83 23.82
CA SER A 258 -18.86 6.40 24.53
C SER A 258 -19.05 6.29 26.04
N ILE A 259 -18.05 5.80 26.76
CA ILE A 259 -18.07 5.80 28.23
C ILE A 259 -18.03 7.26 28.71
N PRO A 260 -19.02 7.74 29.49
CA PRO A 260 -19.00 9.08 30.05
C PRO A 260 -17.75 9.34 30.89
N SER A 261 -17.16 10.52 30.76
CA SER A 261 -15.93 10.93 31.46
C SER A 261 -16.05 10.92 32.99
N THR A 262 -17.26 10.89 33.54
CA THR A 262 -17.53 10.87 34.99
C THR A 262 -17.20 9.53 35.66
N LEU A 263 -17.03 8.44 34.92
CA LEU A 263 -16.62 7.12 35.44
C LEU A 263 -15.11 6.84 35.28
N LYS A 264 -14.32 7.79 34.74
CA LYS A 264 -12.86 7.64 34.55
C LYS A 264 -12.03 7.90 35.82
N LYS A 265 -12.63 8.41 36.90
CA LYS A 265 -11.90 8.82 38.11
C LYS A 265 -11.68 7.71 39.15
N ASP A 266 -12.31 6.54 38.98
CA ASP A 266 -12.16 5.43 39.91
C ASP A 266 -11.46 4.25 39.20
N LYS A 267 -10.13 4.36 39.04
CA LYS A 267 -9.19 3.22 38.90
C LYS A 267 -7.75 3.71 38.87
#